data_AF-A0A1U8CUD5-F1
#
_entry.id   AF-A0A1U8CUD5-F1
#
_cell.length_a   1.000
_cell.length_b   1.000
_cell.length_c   1.000
_cell.angle_alpha   90.00
_cell.angle_beta   90.00
_cell.angle_gamma   90.00
#
_symmetry.space_group_name_H-M   'P 1'
#
loop_
_entity.id
_entity.type
_entity.pdbx_description
1 polymer ?
#
loop_
_entity_poly.entity_id
_entity_poly.type
_entity_poly.pdbx_seq_one_letter_code
_entity_poly.pdbx_strand_id
1 'polypeptide(L)'
;MGLNPGVPAPHASPADLPRPVPELWGGADGRTQSYFVSDYDPTIEDSYTKICNIDGIPTRLDILDTAGQEEFGAMREQYMRTGEGFLLIFAINDHGSFNEINKFHTQILRVKDRDEFPMILVGNKADLDMQRQVPKEEALAFARENRIPYMEASAKIRLNVDESFHEVVRAIRRFQEQESPPAPTAHPTSKESKGCPCCIL
;
A
#
# COMPACT_ATOMS: atom_id res chain seq x y z
N MET A 1 9.46 49.32 16.82
CA MET A 1 10.62 48.47 17.16
C MET A 1 10.11 47.42 18.15
N GLY A 2 10.11 46.11 17.90
CA GLY A 2 10.51 45.33 16.74
C GLY A 2 9.73 44.01 16.75
N LEU A 3 9.34 43.56 15.56
CA LEU A 3 8.75 42.24 15.34
C LEU A 3 9.84 41.20 15.60
N ASN A 4 9.54 40.21 16.43
CA ASN A 4 10.45 39.11 16.73
C ASN A 4 10.47 38.15 15.53
N PRO A 5 11.60 37.96 14.82
CA PRO A 5 11.68 37.04 13.70
C PRO A 5 12.11 35.66 14.21
N GLY A 6 11.37 34.60 13.84
CA GLY A 6 11.92 33.25 13.86
C GLY A 6 11.38 32.29 14.92
N VAL A 7 10.06 32.11 14.98
CA VAL A 7 9.53 30.78 15.32
C VAL A 7 9.21 30.09 13.99
N PRO A 8 9.95 29.05 13.56
CA PRO A 8 9.53 28.26 12.41
C PRO A 8 8.17 27.64 12.75
N ALA A 9 7.23 27.72 11.81
CA ALA A 9 5.97 27.01 11.91
C ALA A 9 6.26 25.52 12.18
N PRO A 10 5.50 24.83 13.05
CA PRO A 10 5.73 23.42 13.33
C PRO A 10 5.74 22.66 12.01
N HIS A 11 6.85 21.95 11.73
CA HIS A 11 6.93 21.00 10.65
C HIS A 11 5.82 19.98 10.86
N ALA A 12 4.86 19.92 9.94
CA ALA A 12 3.87 18.85 9.92
C ALA A 12 4.64 17.53 9.82
N SER A 13 4.45 16.66 10.80
CA SER A 13 5.06 15.33 10.82
C SER A 13 4.41 14.50 9.71
N PRO A 14 5.08 13.47 9.15
CA PRO A 14 4.46 12.48 8.27
C PRO A 14 3.23 11.78 8.89
N ALA A 15 2.96 12.01 10.18
CA ALA A 15 1.76 11.62 10.90
C ALA A 15 0.50 12.48 10.57
N ASP A 16 0.66 13.72 10.08
CA ASP A 16 -0.46 14.66 9.84
C ASP A 16 -1.16 14.44 8.47
N LEU A 17 -1.16 13.20 7.95
CA LEU A 17 -1.81 12.86 6.69
C LEU A 17 -3.25 12.37 6.91
N PRO A 18 -4.27 12.93 6.23
CA PRO A 18 -5.62 12.39 6.28
C PRO A 18 -5.70 11.02 5.57
N ARG A 19 -6.23 10.00 6.27
CA ARG A 19 -6.47 8.65 5.74
C ARG A 19 -7.90 8.51 5.19
N PRO A 20 -8.14 7.66 4.19
CA PRO A 20 -9.50 7.37 3.72
C PRO A 20 -10.18 6.36 4.66
N VAL A 21 -11.14 6.82 5.47
CA VAL A 21 -11.95 5.96 6.36
C VAL A 21 -13.05 5.24 5.56
N PRO A 22 -13.29 3.92 5.79
CA PRO A 22 -14.34 3.15 5.10
C PRO A 22 -15.80 3.56 5.36
N GLU A 23 -16.12 4.43 6.33
CA GLU A 23 -17.48 4.97 6.51
C GLU A 23 -17.96 5.86 5.34
N LEU A 24 -17.06 6.20 4.41
CA LEU A 24 -17.37 6.93 3.19
C LEU A 24 -17.79 6.00 2.01
N TRP A 25 -17.88 4.69 2.20
CA TRP A 25 -18.38 3.75 1.19
C TRP A 25 -19.66 3.07 1.68
N GLY A 26 -20.78 3.71 1.32
CA GLY A 26 -22.12 3.27 1.69
C GLY A 26 -22.38 1.80 1.36
N GLY A 27 -22.53 1.01 2.42
CA GLY A 27 -23.44 -0.13 2.43
C GLY A 27 -24.88 0.38 2.48
N ALA A 28 -25.77 -0.35 1.80
CA ALA A 28 -27.19 -0.05 1.74
C ALA A 28 -27.88 -0.36 3.08
N ASP A 29 -27.71 0.47 4.11
CA ASP A 29 -28.54 0.45 5.31
C ASP A 29 -28.57 1.78 6.10
N GLY A 30 -28.64 2.91 5.40
CA GLY A 30 -29.44 4.06 5.86
C GLY A 30 -29.16 4.74 7.22
N ARG A 31 -28.13 4.39 8.00
CA ARG A 31 -27.74 5.12 9.22
C ARG A 31 -26.27 4.93 9.59
N THR A 32 -25.37 5.73 9.03
CA THR A 32 -24.18 6.18 9.77
C THR A 32 -23.70 7.51 9.17
N GLN A 33 -23.44 8.50 10.03
CA GLN A 33 -23.06 9.85 9.61
C GLN A 33 -21.64 9.84 9.03
N SER A 34 -21.53 10.31 7.80
CA SER A 34 -20.28 10.56 7.09
C SER A 34 -19.45 11.64 7.79
N TYR A 35 -18.40 11.24 8.50
CA TYR A 35 -17.44 12.18 9.09
C TYR A 35 -16.01 11.91 8.60
N PHE A 36 -15.35 12.99 8.19
CA PHE A 36 -13.91 13.07 8.05
C PHE A 36 -13.33 13.28 9.46
N VAL A 37 -12.49 12.38 9.93
CA VAL A 37 -11.77 12.56 11.18
C VAL A 37 -10.55 13.44 10.89
N SER A 38 -10.64 14.73 11.25
CA SER A 38 -9.53 15.69 11.16
C SER A 38 -8.53 15.57 12.30
N ASP A 39 -8.88 14.82 13.35
CA ASP A 39 -8.09 14.69 14.56
C ASP A 39 -7.31 13.37 14.49
N TYR A 40 -5.98 13.48 14.37
CA TYR A 40 -5.07 12.34 14.35
C TYR A 40 -5.10 11.63 15.70
N ASP A 41 -5.69 10.43 15.75
CA ASP A 41 -5.52 9.49 16.85
C ASP A 41 -4.48 8.43 16.40
N PRO A 42 -3.28 8.36 17.01
CA PRO A 42 -2.29 7.34 16.68
C PRO A 42 -2.87 5.94 16.96
N THR A 43 -3.33 5.28 15.91
CA THR A 43 -4.04 4.00 15.97
C THR A 43 -3.16 2.88 16.52
N ILE A 44 -3.70 2.17 17.50
CA ILE A 44 -3.23 0.87 17.96
C ILE A 44 -3.61 -0.14 16.87
N GLU A 45 -2.80 -0.28 15.81
CA GLU A 45 -2.86 -1.32 14.76
C GLU A 45 -4.25 -1.68 14.22
N ASP A 46 -4.59 -1.19 13.03
CA ASP A 46 -5.84 -1.57 12.36
C ASP A 46 -5.58 -2.60 11.24
N SER A 47 -6.37 -3.67 11.27
CA SER A 47 -6.46 -4.67 10.20
C SER A 47 -7.82 -4.61 9.53
N TYR A 48 -7.84 -4.58 8.21
CA TYR A 48 -9.02 -4.45 7.37
C TYR A 48 -9.11 -5.60 6.38
N THR A 49 -10.28 -6.24 6.26
CA THR A 49 -10.52 -7.24 5.21
C THR A 49 -11.45 -6.69 4.14
N LYS A 50 -11.06 -6.78 2.86
CA LYS A 50 -11.88 -6.40 1.70
C LYS A 50 -11.96 -7.55 0.70
N ILE A 51 -13.17 -7.90 0.27
CA ILE A 51 -13.38 -8.82 -0.85
C ILE A 51 -13.71 -8.00 -2.08
N CYS A 52 -12.95 -8.16 -3.17
CA CYS A 52 -13.13 -7.43 -4.41
C CYS A 52 -12.80 -8.32 -5.62
N ASN A 53 -13.22 -7.92 -6.82
CA ASN A 53 -12.85 -8.60 -8.06
C ASN A 53 -11.68 -7.88 -8.72
N ILE A 54 -10.56 -8.58 -8.89
CA ILE A 54 -9.35 -8.06 -9.53
C ILE A 54 -9.05 -8.93 -10.75
N ASP A 55 -9.14 -8.32 -11.93
CA ASP A 55 -8.98 -8.98 -13.24
C ASP A 55 -9.90 -10.21 -13.41
N GLY A 56 -11.16 -10.08 -12.95
CA GLY A 56 -12.17 -11.13 -13.02
C GLY A 56 -12.07 -12.21 -11.95
N ILE A 57 -11.09 -12.14 -11.05
CA ILE A 57 -10.87 -13.11 -9.98
C ILE A 57 -11.30 -12.51 -8.64
N PRO A 58 -12.27 -13.12 -7.93
CA PRO A 58 -12.61 -12.76 -6.56
C PRO A 58 -11.38 -12.89 -5.65
N THR A 59 -11.03 -11.81 -4.98
CA THR A 59 -9.82 -11.70 -4.17
C THR A 59 -10.18 -11.14 -2.81
N ARG A 60 -9.71 -11.82 -1.76
CA ARG A 60 -9.76 -11.32 -0.38
C ARG A 60 -8.42 -10.63 -0.10
N LEU A 61 -8.49 -9.39 0.35
CA LEU A 61 -7.36 -8.59 0.79
C LEU A 61 -7.44 -8.46 2.30
N ASP A 62 -6.44 -8.95 3.02
CA ASP A 62 -6.23 -8.66 4.44
C ASP A 62 -5.14 -7.57 4.51
N ILE A 63 -5.57 -6.35 4.81
CA ILE A 63 -4.77 -5.12 4.75
C ILE A 63 -4.40 -4.73 6.17
N LEU A 64 -3.10 -4.60 6.42
CA LEU A 64 -2.57 -4.12 7.68
C LEU A 64 -2.12 -2.66 7.54
N ASP A 65 -2.64 -1.77 8.38
CA ASP A 65 -2.20 -0.38 8.47
C ASP A 65 -1.13 -0.24 9.57
N THR A 66 0.07 0.20 9.19
CA THR A 66 1.26 0.21 10.08
C THR A 66 1.61 1.57 10.65
N ALA A 67 0.87 2.64 10.30
CA ALA A 67 1.23 4.00 10.71
C ALA A 67 0.94 4.25 12.21
N GLY A 68 1.99 4.64 12.94
CA GLY A 68 2.00 4.85 14.40
C GLY A 68 2.79 3.80 15.19
N GLN A 69 3.17 2.66 14.59
CA GLN A 69 3.98 1.61 15.22
C GLN A 69 5.43 1.58 14.75
N GLU A 70 5.90 2.66 14.13
CA GLU A 70 7.22 2.70 13.50
C GLU A 70 8.40 2.52 14.46
N GLU A 71 8.12 2.65 15.76
CA GLU A 71 9.07 2.56 16.86
C GLU A 71 9.24 1.10 17.37
N PHE A 72 8.35 0.17 17.00
CA PHE A 72 8.39 -1.23 17.45
C PHE A 72 8.99 -2.17 16.40
N GLY A 73 10.34 -2.23 16.37
CA GLY A 73 11.09 -3.00 15.36
C GLY A 73 10.68 -4.48 15.21
N ALA A 74 10.34 -5.19 16.30
CA ALA A 74 9.99 -6.61 16.26
C ALA A 74 8.65 -6.87 15.54
N MET A 75 7.64 -6.02 15.75
CA MET A 75 6.33 -6.14 15.08
C MET A 75 6.47 -5.84 13.59
N ARG A 76 7.23 -4.79 13.23
CA ARG A 76 7.54 -4.45 11.85
C ARG A 76 8.19 -5.61 11.10
N GLU A 77 9.19 -6.27 11.69
CA GLU A 77 9.83 -7.43 11.05
C GLU A 77 8.86 -8.60 10.85
N GLN A 78 7.94 -8.83 11.79
CA GLN A 78 6.92 -9.86 11.64
C GLN A 78 6.02 -9.59 10.43
N TYR A 79 5.54 -8.36 10.26
CA TYR A 79 4.71 -7.98 9.12
C TYR A 79 5.47 -8.04 7.80
N MET A 80 6.74 -7.64 7.79
CA MET A 80 7.60 -7.81 6.63
C MET A 80 7.81 -9.30 6.30
N ARG A 81 7.87 -10.17 7.31
CA ARG A 81 8.03 -11.61 7.11
C ARG A 81 6.78 -12.24 6.53
N THR A 82 5.60 -11.93 7.07
CA THR A 82 4.34 -12.56 6.66
C THR A 82 3.65 -11.90 5.46
N GLY A 83 3.88 -10.60 5.20
CA GLY A 83 3.21 -9.88 4.13
C GLY A 83 3.54 -10.41 2.74
N GLU A 84 2.51 -10.66 1.92
CA GLU A 84 2.69 -11.20 0.57
C GLU A 84 3.05 -10.14 -0.47
N GLY A 85 2.74 -8.87 -0.20
CA GLY A 85 3.19 -7.72 -0.98
C GLY A 85 3.03 -6.41 -0.20
N PHE A 86 3.70 -5.36 -0.65
CA PHE A 86 3.77 -4.09 0.08
C PHE A 86 3.43 -2.86 -0.77
N LEU A 87 2.65 -1.94 -0.20
CA LEU A 87 2.53 -0.58 -0.70
C LEU A 87 3.61 0.27 -0.03
N LEU A 88 4.55 0.81 -0.80
CA LEU A 88 5.53 1.78 -0.33
C LEU A 88 4.96 3.19 -0.55
N ILE A 89 4.42 3.79 0.51
CA ILE A 89 3.66 5.04 0.41
C ILE A 89 4.50 6.21 0.93
N PHE A 90 4.63 7.25 0.11
CA PHE A 90 5.15 8.56 0.54
C PHE A 90 4.13 9.65 0.17
N ALA A 91 4.28 10.85 0.72
CA ALA A 91 3.47 12.00 0.33
C ALA A 91 4.25 12.88 -0.65
N ILE A 92 3.63 13.25 -1.79
CA ILE A 92 4.32 14.06 -2.82
C ILE A 92 4.76 15.44 -2.32
N ASN A 93 4.14 15.93 -1.25
CA ASN A 93 4.44 17.20 -0.61
C ASN A 93 5.35 17.07 0.62
N ASP A 94 5.98 15.90 0.83
CA ASP A 94 6.90 15.64 1.93
C ASP A 94 8.09 14.81 1.44
N HIS A 95 9.21 15.48 1.18
CA HIS A 95 10.44 14.82 0.75
C HIS A 95 11.04 13.92 1.85
N GLY A 96 10.78 14.20 3.13
CA GLY A 96 11.21 13.36 4.24
C GLY A 96 10.60 11.96 4.14
N SER A 97 9.30 11.89 3.86
CA SER A 97 8.61 10.61 3.65
C SER A 97 9.18 9.80 2.48
N PHE A 98 9.62 10.47 1.40
CA PHE A 98 10.25 9.80 0.27
C PHE A 98 11.63 9.24 0.60
N ASN A 99 12.43 9.93 1.42
CA ASN A 99 13.74 9.45 1.86
C ASN A 99 13.66 8.14 2.66
N GLU A 100 12.54 7.88 3.35
CA GLU A 100 12.33 6.64 4.11
C GLU A 100 12.01 5.44 3.20
N ILE A 101 11.53 5.66 1.97
CA ILE A 101 11.13 4.59 1.04
C ILE A 101 12.28 3.62 0.78
N ASN A 102 13.50 4.12 0.56
CA ASN A 102 14.66 3.25 0.32
C ASN A 102 14.97 2.37 1.55
N LYS A 103 14.76 2.89 2.76
CA LYS A 103 14.98 2.12 4.00
C LYS A 103 13.96 1.00 4.11
N PHE A 104 12.68 1.28 3.89
CA PHE A 104 11.63 0.26 3.90
C PHE A 104 11.84 -0.80 2.82
N HIS A 105 12.12 -0.39 1.58
CA HIS A 105 12.43 -1.28 0.47
C HIS A 105 13.59 -2.23 0.83
N THR A 106 14.71 -1.68 1.28
CA THR A 106 15.89 -2.47 1.67
C THR A 106 15.59 -3.43 2.82
N GLN A 107 14.84 -2.97 3.83
CA GLN A 107 14.49 -3.79 4.98
C GLN A 107 13.56 -4.95 4.61
N ILE A 108 12.56 -4.70 3.75
CA ILE A 108 11.64 -5.73 3.24
C ILE A 108 12.44 -6.81 2.51
N LEU A 109 13.27 -6.42 1.54
CA LEU A 109 14.09 -7.38 0.78
C LEU A 109 15.00 -8.20 1.68
N ARG A 110 15.64 -7.56 2.67
CA ARG A 110 16.47 -8.25 3.67
C ARG A 110 15.68 -9.24 4.52
N VAL A 111 14.48 -8.89 4.98
CA VAL A 111 13.63 -9.78 5.79
C VAL A 111 13.10 -10.95 4.95
N LYS A 112 12.83 -10.70 3.66
CA LYS A 112 12.40 -11.72 2.70
C LYS A 112 13.51 -12.62 2.21
N ASP A 113 14.78 -12.19 2.36
CA ASP A 113 15.95 -12.85 1.81
C ASP A 113 15.84 -13.01 0.28
N ARG A 114 15.50 -11.90 -0.40
CA ARG A 114 15.27 -11.83 -1.86
C ARG A 114 15.82 -10.54 -2.45
N ASP A 115 16.16 -10.58 -3.74
CA ASP A 115 16.54 -9.38 -4.51
C ASP A 115 15.31 -8.62 -5.04
N GLU A 116 14.18 -9.31 -5.18
CA GLU A 116 12.90 -8.77 -5.66
C GLU A 116 11.75 -9.35 -4.84
N PHE A 117 10.73 -8.54 -4.58
CA PHE A 117 9.51 -8.97 -3.91
C PHE A 117 8.32 -8.11 -4.37
N PRO A 118 7.07 -8.62 -4.37
CA PRO A 118 5.89 -7.84 -4.77
C PRO A 118 5.74 -6.53 -4.00
N MET A 119 5.95 -5.41 -4.69
CA MET A 119 5.87 -4.07 -4.14
C MET A 119 5.37 -3.08 -5.20
N ILE A 120 4.78 -1.98 -4.76
CA ILE A 120 4.47 -0.81 -5.59
C ILE A 120 4.81 0.47 -4.82
N LEU A 121 5.39 1.44 -5.53
CA LEU A 121 5.60 2.78 -5.01
C LEU A 121 4.35 3.64 -5.23
N VAL A 122 3.88 4.31 -4.19
CA VAL A 122 2.68 5.16 -4.23
C VAL A 122 3.01 6.56 -3.72
N GLY A 123 2.92 7.55 -4.60
CA GLY A 123 2.99 8.97 -4.24
C GLY A 123 1.60 9.49 -3.85
N ASN A 124 1.28 9.48 -2.57
CA ASN A 124 0.00 9.94 -2.03
C ASN A 124 -0.09 11.48 -1.95
N LYS A 125 -1.29 12.01 -1.69
CA LYS A 125 -1.61 13.45 -1.65
C LYS A 125 -1.45 14.15 -3.00
N ALA A 126 -1.73 13.46 -4.09
CA ALA A 126 -1.68 14.01 -5.45
C ALA A 126 -2.60 15.24 -5.65
N ASP A 127 -3.59 15.45 -4.80
CA ASP A 127 -4.42 16.66 -4.77
C ASP A 127 -3.65 17.93 -4.35
N LEU A 128 -2.45 17.79 -3.76
CA LEU A 128 -1.59 18.88 -3.31
C LEU A 128 -0.43 19.15 -4.29
N ASP A 129 -0.67 19.05 -5.59
CA ASP A 129 0.37 19.20 -6.62
C ASP A 129 1.11 20.55 -6.54
N MET A 130 0.42 21.62 -6.17
CA MET A 130 1.02 22.96 -5.96
C MET A 130 2.01 23.01 -4.77
N GLN A 131 1.98 22.01 -3.88
CA GLN A 131 2.88 21.87 -2.73
C GLN A 131 3.89 20.74 -2.93
N ARG A 132 4.02 20.21 -4.16
CA ARG A 132 4.91 19.11 -4.48
C ARG A 132 6.35 19.44 -4.09
N GLN A 133 6.95 18.53 -3.32
CA GLN A 133 8.36 18.55 -2.96
C GLN A 133 9.14 17.43 -3.66
N VAL A 134 8.47 16.34 -4.04
CA VAL A 134 9.07 15.21 -4.74
C VAL A 134 8.68 15.26 -6.23
N PRO A 135 9.62 15.56 -7.14
CA PRO A 135 9.40 15.49 -8.58
C PRO A 135 8.95 14.09 -9.03
N LYS A 136 8.06 14.02 -10.02
CA LYS A 136 7.57 12.73 -10.53
C LYS A 136 8.70 11.87 -11.10
N GLU A 137 9.66 12.52 -11.74
CA GLU A 137 10.82 11.91 -12.38
C GLU A 137 11.71 11.21 -11.34
N GLU A 138 11.83 11.75 -10.14
CA GLU A 138 12.62 11.16 -9.05
C GLU A 138 11.98 9.87 -8.55
N ALA A 139 10.67 9.90 -8.26
CA ALA A 139 9.92 8.71 -7.86
C ALA A 139 9.89 7.64 -8.97
N LEU A 140 9.74 8.05 -10.23
CA LEU A 140 9.82 7.16 -11.39
C LEU A 140 11.20 6.54 -11.56
N ALA A 141 12.27 7.28 -11.31
CA ALA A 141 13.63 6.77 -11.37
C ALA A 141 13.86 5.68 -10.32
N PHE A 142 13.47 5.94 -9.06
CA PHE A 142 13.52 4.95 -8.00
C PHE A 142 12.73 3.69 -8.35
N ALA A 143 11.49 3.84 -8.84
CA ALA A 143 10.64 2.72 -9.19
C ALA A 143 11.23 1.87 -10.33
N ARG A 144 11.81 2.52 -11.34
CA ARG A 144 12.50 1.83 -12.45
C ARG A 144 13.74 1.07 -11.99
N GLU A 145 14.57 1.69 -11.16
CA GLU A 145 15.79 1.09 -10.61
C GLU A 145 15.47 -0.18 -9.82
N ASN A 146 14.40 -0.13 -9.02
CA ASN A 146 13.97 -1.24 -8.17
C ASN A 146 12.96 -2.18 -8.84
N ARG A 147 12.62 -1.96 -10.12
CA ARG A 147 11.68 -2.77 -10.91
C ARG A 147 10.29 -2.95 -10.29
N ILE A 148 9.81 -1.90 -9.61
CA ILE A 148 8.48 -1.84 -9.02
C ILE A 148 7.59 -0.83 -9.79
N PRO A 149 6.27 -1.03 -9.86
CA PRO A 149 5.38 -0.03 -10.42
C PRO A 149 5.38 1.27 -9.59
N TYR A 150 5.02 2.38 -10.23
CA TYR A 150 4.77 3.66 -9.55
C TYR A 150 3.43 4.24 -9.98
N MET A 151 2.67 4.77 -9.02
CA MET A 151 1.51 5.61 -9.29
C MET A 151 1.34 6.70 -8.25
N GLU A 152 0.69 7.79 -8.65
CA GLU A 152 0.24 8.82 -7.71
C GLU A 152 -1.19 8.55 -7.29
N ALA A 153 -1.49 8.78 -6.01
CA ALA A 153 -2.80 8.57 -5.42
C ALA A 153 -3.22 9.78 -4.58
N SER A 154 -4.50 9.89 -4.31
CA SER A 154 -5.01 10.78 -3.27
C SER A 154 -6.12 10.08 -2.52
N ALA A 155 -5.86 9.79 -1.25
CA ALA A 155 -6.87 9.34 -0.30
C ALA A 155 -8.05 10.32 -0.22
N LYS A 156 -7.77 11.63 -0.23
CA LYS A 156 -8.76 12.70 -0.04
C LYS A 156 -9.83 12.71 -1.14
N ILE A 157 -9.39 12.60 -2.40
CA ILE A 157 -10.30 12.60 -3.56
C ILE A 157 -10.52 11.19 -4.14
N ARG A 158 -10.05 10.15 -3.44
CA ARG A 158 -10.12 8.73 -3.84
C ARG A 158 -9.50 8.44 -5.22
N LEU A 159 -8.47 9.19 -5.59
CA LEU A 159 -7.71 8.95 -6.81
C LEU A 159 -6.75 7.76 -6.61
N ASN A 160 -6.83 6.75 -7.47
CA ASN A 160 -5.94 5.59 -7.52
C ASN A 160 -5.81 4.79 -6.21
N VAL A 161 -6.71 4.97 -5.25
CA VAL A 161 -6.71 4.22 -4.00
C VAL A 161 -6.91 2.72 -4.29
N ASP A 162 -8.02 2.36 -4.93
CA ASP A 162 -8.29 0.95 -5.28
C ASP A 162 -7.26 0.39 -6.27
N GLU A 163 -6.84 1.19 -7.26
CA GLU A 163 -5.89 0.75 -8.27
C GLU A 163 -4.52 0.41 -7.67
N SER A 164 -4.08 1.11 -6.61
CA SER A 164 -2.83 0.77 -5.93
C SER A 164 -2.87 -0.62 -5.27
N PHE A 165 -4.00 -0.98 -4.65
CA PHE A 165 -4.20 -2.32 -4.10
C PHE A 165 -4.33 -3.39 -5.20
N HIS A 166 -5.00 -3.07 -6.32
CA HIS A 166 -5.09 -3.98 -7.45
C HIS A 166 -3.71 -4.26 -8.05
N GLU A 167 -2.87 -3.24 -8.20
CA GLU A 167 -1.56 -3.40 -8.80
C GLU A 167 -0.60 -4.23 -7.94
N VAL A 168 -0.62 -4.07 -6.61
CA VAL A 168 0.18 -4.96 -5.74
C VAL A 168 -0.32 -6.41 -5.81
N VAL A 169 -1.63 -6.64 -5.91
CA VAL A 169 -2.18 -7.99 -6.10
C VAL A 169 -1.72 -8.61 -7.42
N ARG A 170 -1.69 -7.83 -8.50
CA ARG A 170 -1.13 -8.29 -9.78
C ARG A 170 0.35 -8.64 -9.65
N ALA A 171 1.13 -7.83 -8.93
CA ALA A 171 2.53 -8.11 -8.66
C ALA A 171 2.71 -9.42 -7.87
N ILE A 172 1.87 -9.67 -6.84
CA ILE A 172 1.88 -10.90 -6.05
C ILE A 172 1.61 -12.11 -6.95
N ARG A 173 0.55 -12.06 -7.77
CA ARG A 173 0.21 -13.16 -8.70
C ARG A 173 1.36 -13.48 -9.66
N ARG A 174 1.94 -12.45 -10.30
CA ARG A 174 3.09 -12.62 -11.21
C ARG A 174 4.30 -13.23 -10.53
N PHE A 175 4.54 -12.87 -9.26
CA PHE A 175 5.66 -13.42 -8.49
C PHE A 175 5.42 -14.89 -8.11
N GLN A 176 4.21 -15.23 -7.67
CA GLN A 176 3.83 -16.62 -7.36
C GLN A 176 3.91 -17.53 -8.59
N GLU A 177 3.49 -17.05 -9.76
CA GLU A 177 3.61 -17.78 -11.04
C GLU A 177 5.06 -18.09 -11.42
N GLN A 178 6.01 -17.21 -11.07
CA GLN A 178 7.45 -17.42 -11.34
C GLN A 178 8.07 -18.41 -10.35
N GLU A 179 7.70 -18.35 -9.07
CA GLU A 179 8.20 -19.26 -8.03
C GLU A 179 7.61 -20.67 -8.15
N SER A 180 6.44 -20.82 -8.76
CA SER A 180 5.78 -22.11 -8.97
C SER A 180 5.08 -22.14 -10.33
N PRO A 181 5.84 -22.37 -11.41
CA PRO A 181 5.27 -22.46 -12.75
C PRO A 181 4.22 -23.58 -12.77
N PRO A 182 3.01 -23.34 -13.32
CA PRO A 182 2.04 -24.40 -13.49
C PRO A 182 2.69 -25.52 -14.32
N ALA A 183 2.54 -26.77 -13.87
CA ALA A 183 3.01 -27.93 -14.61
C ALA A 183 2.50 -27.82 -16.07
N PRO A 184 3.33 -28.12 -17.08
CA PRO A 184 2.92 -28.02 -18.48
C PRO A 184 1.64 -28.84 -18.64
N THR A 185 0.55 -28.16 -19.04
CA THR A 185 -0.75 -28.77 -19.26
C THR A 185 -0.58 -29.91 -20.26
N ALA A 186 -0.56 -31.15 -19.77
CA ALA A 186 -0.74 -32.31 -20.62
C ALA A 186 -2.09 -32.14 -21.33
N HIS A 187 -2.08 -32.22 -22.66
CA HIS A 187 -3.28 -32.18 -23.48
C HIS A 187 -4.39 -33.05 -22.86
N PRO A 188 -5.64 -32.57 -22.80
CA PRO A 188 -6.73 -33.36 -22.22
C PRO A 188 -7.03 -34.54 -23.14
N THR A 189 -6.53 -35.72 -22.78
CA THR A 189 -7.19 -36.96 -23.19
C THR A 189 -8.38 -37.12 -22.27
N SER A 190 -9.57 -37.01 -22.87
CA SER A 190 -10.87 -37.18 -22.22
C SER A 190 -10.86 -38.39 -21.27
N LYS A 191 -11.10 -38.16 -19.99
CA LYS A 191 -11.86 -39.08 -19.12
C LYS A 191 -12.32 -38.37 -17.84
N GLU A 192 -13.63 -38.35 -17.74
CA GLU A 192 -14.48 -37.90 -16.65
C GLU A 192 -14.17 -38.60 -15.32
N SER A 193 -14.06 -37.86 -14.22
CA SER A 193 -14.87 -38.07 -13.00
C SER A 193 -14.40 -37.24 -11.80
N LYS A 194 -15.38 -36.56 -11.20
CA LYS A 194 -15.63 -36.37 -9.76
C LYS A 194 -14.52 -35.75 -8.89
N GLY A 195 -14.63 -34.43 -8.74
CA GLY A 195 -14.71 -33.73 -7.44
C GLY A 195 -13.47 -33.74 -6.54
N CYS A 196 -12.96 -32.55 -6.22
CA CYS A 196 -12.48 -32.26 -4.87
C CYS A 196 -12.47 -30.75 -4.56
N PRO A 197 -12.65 -30.36 -3.28
CA PRO A 197 -12.85 -28.99 -2.82
C PRO A 197 -11.51 -28.35 -2.43
N CYS A 198 -11.32 -27.05 -2.70
CA CYS A 198 -10.20 -26.31 -2.11
C CYS A 198 -10.73 -25.27 -1.11
N CYS A 199 -10.68 -25.65 0.17
CA CYS A 199 -10.20 -24.75 1.21
C CYS A 199 -8.67 -24.69 1.11
N ILE A 200 -8.04 -23.58 1.51
CA ILE A 200 -7.10 -23.51 2.63
C ILE A 200 -6.56 -22.06 2.76
N LEU A 201 -6.64 -21.61 4.02
CA LEU A 201 -5.93 -20.59 4.81
C LEU A 201 -5.15 -19.50 4.08
#